data_AF-A0A1W9P0M7-F1
#
_entry.id   AF-A0A1W9P0M7-F1
#
_cell.length_a   1.000
_cell.length_b   1.000
_cell.length_c   1.000
_cell.angle_alpha   90.00
_cell.angle_beta   90.00
_cell.angle_gamma   90.00
#
_symmetry.space_group_name_H-M   'P 1'
#
loop_
_entity.id
_entity.type
_entity.pdbx_description
1 polymer ?
#
loop_
_entity_poly.entity_id
_entity_poly.type
_entity_poly.pdbx_seq_one_letter_code
_entity_poly.pdbx_strand_id
1 'polypeptide(L)'
;MKKITKIERQKRRKNRVSIFLDNTFFCGISENLMIKLDLFEGKEIDEEEISRLIKEKEFSEAREKTIINKIFTEEKVVETDIERALKLAKKRLKTLINIKDKEKVKRRLYNFLLRRGFSYETIKTVMDKLQGFYS
;
A
#
# COMPACT_ATOMS: atom_id res chain seq x y z
N MET A 1 26.25 -9.13 -28.13
CA MET A 1 25.54 -7.84 -27.98
C MET A 1 24.13 -7.99 -28.52
N LYS A 2 23.14 -7.42 -27.84
CA LYS A 2 21.73 -7.39 -28.24
C LYS A 2 21.28 -5.94 -28.33
N LYS A 3 20.32 -5.63 -29.20
CA LYS A 3 19.83 -4.27 -29.38
C LYS A 3 18.44 -4.10 -28.77
N ILE A 4 18.24 -3.03 -28.00
CA ILE A 4 16.91 -2.62 -27.58
C ILE A 4 16.18 -2.11 -28.82
N THR A 5 15.19 -2.87 -29.26
CA THR A 5 14.43 -2.60 -30.49
C THR A 5 13.14 -1.85 -30.22
N LYS A 6 12.58 -1.99 -29.02
CA LYS A 6 11.32 -1.35 -28.63
C LYS A 6 11.21 -1.24 -27.11
N ILE A 7 10.63 -0.15 -26.64
CA ILE A 7 10.24 0.07 -25.25
C ILE A 7 8.78 0.56 -25.22
N GLU A 8 7.87 -0.22 -24.60
CA GLU A 8 6.44 0.10 -24.58
C GLU A 8 5.89 0.20 -23.15
N ARG A 9 5.14 1.27 -22.85
CA ARG A 9 4.44 1.42 -21.55
C ARG A 9 3.36 0.35 -21.38
N GLN A 10 3.31 -0.28 -20.21
CA GLN A 10 2.33 -1.34 -19.95
C GLN A 10 0.92 -0.79 -19.69
N LYS A 11 -0.10 -1.39 -20.32
CA LYS A 11 -1.51 -0.95 -20.24
C LYS A 11 -2.05 -0.84 -18.81
N ARG A 12 -1.66 -1.76 -17.89
CA ARG A 12 -2.19 -1.81 -16.52
C ARG A 12 -1.33 -1.07 -15.49
N ARG A 13 -0.01 -1.05 -15.66
CA ARG A 13 0.93 -0.40 -14.74
C ARG A 13 1.70 0.68 -15.49
N LYS A 14 1.21 1.91 -15.43
CA LYS A 14 1.76 3.05 -16.19
C LYS A 14 3.24 3.33 -15.87
N ASN A 15 3.70 2.99 -14.66
CA ASN A 15 5.10 3.17 -14.22
C ASN A 15 6.02 2.01 -14.64
N ARG A 16 5.53 1.05 -15.45
CA ARG A 16 6.33 -0.05 -15.99
C ARG A 16 6.36 -0.01 -17.51
N VAL A 17 7.53 -0.34 -18.04
CA VAL A 17 7.79 -0.45 -19.48
C VAL A 17 8.23 -1.86 -19.81
N SER A 18 7.83 -2.34 -20.99
CA SER A 18 8.27 -3.60 -21.57
C SER A 18 9.43 -3.34 -22.53
N ILE A 19 10.56 -3.99 -22.30
CA ILE A 19 11.76 -3.92 -23.13
C ILE A 19 11.79 -5.09 -24.10
N PHE A 20 12.09 -4.81 -25.36
CA PHE A 20 12.28 -5.79 -26.42
C PHE A 20 13.73 -5.76 -26.91
N LEU A 21 14.38 -6.92 -26.90
CA LEU A 21 15.71 -7.13 -27.46
C LEU A 21 15.58 -7.86 -28.78
N ASP A 22 16.14 -7.32 -29.86
CA ASP A 22 16.12 -7.92 -31.20
C ASP A 22 14.70 -8.36 -31.64
N ASN A 23 13.73 -7.46 -31.50
CA ASN A 23 12.29 -7.64 -31.75
C ASN A 23 11.59 -8.70 -30.89
N THR A 24 12.28 -9.25 -29.89
CA THR A 24 11.76 -10.24 -28.96
C THR A 24 11.52 -9.63 -27.60
N PHE A 25 10.37 -9.90 -26.99
CA PHE A 25 10.10 -9.44 -25.62
C PHE A 25 11.15 -10.02 -24.66
N PHE A 26 11.81 -9.14 -23.90
CA PHE A 26 12.83 -9.53 -22.94
C PHE A 26 12.30 -9.47 -21.51
N CYS A 27 11.98 -8.27 -21.01
CA CYS A 27 11.48 -8.12 -19.66
C CYS A 27 10.67 -6.82 -19.46
N GLY A 28 9.87 -6.79 -18.39
CA GLY A 28 9.23 -5.55 -17.94
C GLY A 28 9.99 -4.94 -16.76
N ILE A 29 10.37 -3.67 -16.85
CA ILE A 29 11.05 -2.93 -15.77
C ILE A 29 10.27 -1.69 -15.35
N SER A 30 10.63 -1.07 -14.22
CA SER A 30 10.09 0.23 -13.83
C SER A 30 10.70 1.35 -14.67
N GLU A 31 9.95 2.42 -14.88
CA GLU A 31 10.43 3.63 -15.59
C GLU A 31 11.66 4.24 -14.90
N ASN A 32 11.72 4.18 -13.56
CA ASN A 32 12.89 4.61 -12.79
C ASN A 32 14.14 3.78 -13.11
N LEU A 33 13.99 2.46 -13.30
CA LEU A 33 15.13 1.60 -13.63
C LEU A 33 15.61 1.83 -15.07
N MET A 34 14.69 2.14 -15.98
CA MET A 34 15.00 2.56 -17.36
C MET A 34 15.89 3.79 -17.37
N ILE A 35 15.52 4.82 -16.59
CA ILE A 35 16.29 6.05 -16.44
C ILE A 35 17.64 5.77 -15.77
N LYS A 36 17.66 4.99 -14.69
CA LYS A 36 18.88 4.66 -13.93
C LYS A 36 19.93 3.94 -14.77
N LEU A 37 19.51 3.06 -15.66
CA LEU A 37 20.39 2.27 -16.52
C LEU A 37 20.55 2.88 -17.93
N ASP A 38 20.03 4.10 -18.11
CA ASP A 38 20.07 4.86 -19.35
C ASP A 38 19.67 4.00 -20.57
N LEU A 39 18.50 3.36 -20.46
CA LEU A 39 17.97 2.45 -21.47
C LEU A 39 17.05 3.22 -22.42
N PHE A 40 17.38 3.16 -23.71
CA PHE A 40 16.61 3.78 -24.78
C PHE A 40 16.56 2.87 -26.01
N GLU A 41 15.58 3.09 -26.87
CA GLU A 41 15.47 2.35 -28.13
C GLU A 41 16.68 2.64 -29.02
N GLY A 42 17.28 1.59 -29.55
CA GLY A 42 18.51 1.67 -30.34
C GLY A 42 19.79 1.38 -29.57
N LYS A 43 19.76 1.38 -28.23
CA LYS A 43 20.92 1.03 -27.40
C LYS A 43 21.33 -0.42 -27.60
N GLU A 44 22.63 -0.64 -27.79
CA GLU A 44 23.24 -1.96 -27.74
C GLU A 44 23.64 -2.30 -26.31
N ILE A 45 23.41 -3.55 -25.93
CA ILE A 45 23.64 -4.05 -24.58
C ILE A 45 24.41 -5.37 -24.66
N ASP A 46 25.43 -5.52 -23.84
CA ASP A 46 26.20 -6.76 -23.71
C ASP A 46 25.63 -7.70 -22.62
N GLU A 47 26.25 -8.88 -22.47
CA GLU A 47 25.78 -9.88 -21.51
C GLU A 47 25.99 -9.45 -20.04
N GLU A 48 26.99 -8.61 -19.77
CA GLU A 48 27.27 -8.09 -18.43
C GLU A 48 26.20 -7.07 -18.02
N GLU A 49 25.83 -6.17 -18.94
CA GLU A 49 24.74 -5.21 -18.76
C GLU A 49 23.39 -5.91 -18.63
N ILE A 50 23.14 -6.98 -19.40
CA ILE A 50 21.93 -7.82 -19.23
C ILE A 50 21.88 -8.41 -17.82
N SER A 51 23.00 -8.97 -17.36
CA SER A 51 23.09 -9.59 -16.03
C SER A 51 22.87 -8.55 -14.92
N ARG A 52 23.43 -7.36 -15.09
CA ARG A 52 23.22 -6.23 -14.17
C ARG A 52 21.77 -5.75 -14.17
N LEU A 53 21.14 -5.65 -15.34
CA LEU A 53 19.74 -5.27 -15.51
C LEU A 53 18.81 -6.25 -14.79
N ILE A 54 19.04 -7.56 -14.94
CA ILE A 54 18.26 -8.61 -14.25
C ILE A 54 18.41 -8.46 -12.74
N LYS A 55 19.64 -8.33 -12.24
CA LYS A 55 19.91 -8.21 -10.79
C LYS A 55 19.26 -6.97 -10.18
N GLU A 56 19.38 -5.81 -10.83
CA GLU A 56 18.74 -4.57 -10.36
C GLU A 56 17.21 -4.63 -10.45
N LYS A 57 16.66 -5.28 -11.47
CA LYS A 57 15.21 -5.51 -11.58
C LYS A 57 14.72 -6.36 -10.40
N GLU A 58 15.36 -7.50 -10.13
CA GLU A 58 14.98 -8.38 -9.02
C GLU A 58 15.03 -7.64 -7.67
N PHE A 59 16.09 -6.85 -7.47
CA PHE A 59 16.25 -6.05 -6.27
C PHE A 59 15.19 -4.94 -6.15
N SER A 60 14.85 -4.27 -7.25
CA SER A 60 13.79 -3.27 -7.29
C SER A 60 12.42 -3.90 -7.00
N GLU A 61 12.12 -5.07 -7.57
CA GLU A 61 10.85 -5.78 -7.32
C GLU A 61 10.75 -6.30 -5.88
N ALA A 62 11.86 -6.77 -5.31
CA ALA A 62 11.93 -7.16 -3.90
C ALA A 62 11.73 -5.95 -2.97
N ARG A 63 12.39 -4.82 -3.25
CA ARG A 63 12.20 -3.57 -2.51
C ARG A 63 10.79 -3.03 -2.64
N GLU A 64 10.19 -3.06 -3.83
CA GLU A 64 8.80 -2.63 -4.02
C GLU A 64 7.86 -3.50 -3.17
N LYS A 65 8.03 -4.82 -3.15
CA LYS A 65 7.26 -5.72 -2.27
C LYS A 65 7.48 -5.42 -0.79
N THR A 66 8.72 -5.18 -0.35
CA THR A 66 9.03 -4.91 1.07
C THR A 66 8.54 -3.53 1.51
N ILE A 67 8.71 -2.49 0.68
CA ILE A 67 8.21 -1.14 0.95
C ILE A 67 6.69 -1.14 0.94
N ILE A 68 6.04 -1.80 -0.02
CA ILE A 68 4.59 -1.99 0.00
C ILE A 68 4.20 -2.69 1.30
N ASN A 69 4.83 -3.81 1.67
CA ASN A 69 4.48 -4.50 2.91
C ASN A 69 4.68 -3.62 4.14
N LYS A 70 5.77 -2.86 4.22
CA LYS A 70 6.10 -1.96 5.34
C LYS A 70 5.17 -0.75 5.42
N ILE A 71 4.88 -0.08 4.30
CA ILE A 71 3.89 1.00 4.21
C ILE A 71 2.48 0.48 4.52
N PHE A 72 2.14 -0.73 4.05
CA PHE A 72 0.86 -1.37 4.36
C PHE A 72 0.76 -1.81 5.82
N THR A 73 1.87 -2.08 6.53
CA THR A 73 1.87 -2.49 7.94
C THR A 73 2.02 -1.32 8.92
N GLU A 74 2.77 -0.26 8.59
CA GLU A 74 3.10 0.81 9.53
C GLU A 74 2.25 2.08 9.35
N GLU A 75 1.92 2.49 8.11
CA GLU A 75 1.15 3.74 7.87
C GLU A 75 -0.35 3.50 7.66
N LYS A 76 -0.75 2.39 7.01
CA LYS A 76 -2.18 2.12 6.74
C LYS A 76 -2.94 1.48 7.88
N VAL A 77 -2.29 0.70 8.76
CA VAL A 77 -3.02 -0.05 9.79
C VAL A 77 -3.63 0.88 10.83
N VAL A 78 -2.88 1.88 11.30
CA VAL A 78 -3.35 2.79 12.35
C VAL A 78 -4.46 3.72 11.83
N GLU A 79 -4.27 4.34 10.66
CA GLU A 79 -5.23 5.30 10.13
C GLU A 79 -6.50 4.63 9.61
N THR A 80 -6.40 3.48 8.92
CA THR A 80 -7.59 2.75 8.43
C THR A 80 -8.35 2.04 9.54
N ASP A 81 -7.69 1.55 10.60
CA ASP A 81 -8.40 0.89 11.71
C ASP A 81 -9.08 1.90 12.61
N ILE A 82 -8.49 3.07 12.86
CA ILE A 82 -9.16 4.17 13.56
C ILE A 82 -10.39 4.63 12.76
N GLU A 83 -10.27 4.86 11.44
CA GLU A 83 -11.40 5.27 10.62
C GLU A 83 -12.53 4.22 10.58
N ARG A 84 -12.18 2.93 10.41
CA ARG A 84 -13.14 1.83 10.44
C ARG A 84 -13.82 1.72 11.80
N ALA A 85 -13.04 1.73 12.87
CA ALA A 85 -13.54 1.67 14.24
C ALA A 85 -14.46 2.87 14.53
N LEU A 86 -14.09 4.08 14.09
CA LEU A 86 -14.88 5.30 14.26
C LEU A 86 -16.20 5.25 13.47
N LYS A 87 -16.18 4.74 12.22
CA LYS A 87 -17.40 4.52 11.42
C LYS A 87 -18.34 3.51 12.09
N LEU A 88 -17.81 2.39 12.58
CA LEU A 88 -18.58 1.37 13.29
C LEU A 88 -19.11 1.88 14.63
N ALA A 89 -18.28 2.63 15.36
CA ALA A 89 -18.64 3.21 16.64
C ALA A 89 -19.77 4.24 16.48
N LYS A 90 -19.70 5.13 15.48
CA LYS A 90 -20.79 6.06 15.15
C LYS A 90 -22.10 5.33 14.82
N LYS A 91 -22.04 4.25 14.04
CA LYS A 91 -23.23 3.42 13.74
C LYS A 91 -23.79 2.76 15.01
N ARG A 92 -22.93 2.22 15.87
CA ARG A 92 -23.34 1.58 17.13
C ARG A 92 -23.92 2.60 18.11
N LEU A 93 -23.33 3.79 18.20
CA LEU A 93 -23.80 4.89 19.04
C LEU A 93 -25.24 5.29 18.72
N LYS A 94 -25.62 5.36 17.44
CA LYS A 94 -27.02 5.62 17.04
C LYS A 94 -28.01 4.64 17.67
N THR A 95 -27.63 3.39 17.86
CA THR A 95 -28.47 2.37 18.52
C THR A 95 -28.46 2.44 20.05
N LEU A 96 -27.51 3.17 20.63
CA LEU A 96 -27.31 3.32 22.07
C LEU A 96 -27.79 4.69 22.60
N ILE A 97 -28.27 5.57 21.71
CA ILE A 97 -28.67 6.95 22.02
C ILE A 97 -29.78 7.05 23.08
N ASN A 98 -30.62 6.01 23.21
CA ASN A 98 -31.72 5.97 24.18
C ASN A 98 -31.27 5.58 25.60
N ILE A 99 -29.99 5.28 25.82
CA ILE A 99 -29.46 4.92 27.13
C ILE A 99 -28.97 6.19 27.83
N LYS A 100 -29.63 6.56 28.94
CA LYS A 100 -29.25 7.74 29.74
C LYS A 100 -27.89 7.61 30.43
N ASP A 101 -27.51 6.37 30.79
CA ASP A 101 -26.25 6.08 31.47
C ASP A 101 -25.07 6.09 30.48
N LYS A 102 -24.32 7.19 30.51
CA LYS A 102 -23.16 7.43 29.64
C LYS A 102 -22.04 6.40 29.84
N GLU A 103 -21.79 5.96 31.07
CA GLU A 103 -20.75 4.96 31.37
C GLU A 103 -21.14 3.58 30.85
N LYS A 104 -22.43 3.25 30.91
CA LYS A 104 -22.97 2.04 30.29
C LYS A 104 -22.86 2.08 28.77
N VAL A 105 -23.03 3.24 28.14
CA VAL A 105 -22.80 3.41 26.69
C VAL A 105 -21.32 3.24 26.34
N LYS A 106 -20.41 3.90 27.06
CA LYS A 106 -18.96 3.78 26.86
C LYS A 106 -18.48 2.34 26.96
N ARG A 107 -18.85 1.63 28.03
CA ARG A 107 -18.49 0.22 28.24
C ARG A 107 -19.04 -0.69 27.13
N ARG A 108 -20.27 -0.45 26.66
CA ARG A 108 -20.87 -1.22 25.55
C ARG A 108 -20.16 -0.97 24.23
N LEU A 109 -19.77 0.26 23.97
CA LEU A 109 -19.06 0.65 22.75
C LEU A 109 -17.63 0.11 22.73
N TYR A 110 -16.92 0.23 23.85
CA TYR A 110 -15.59 -0.33 24.07
C TYR A 110 -15.58 -1.85 23.84
N ASN A 111 -16.46 -2.58 24.53
CA ASN A 111 -16.55 -4.04 24.39
C ASN A 111 -16.98 -4.48 22.97
N PHE A 112 -17.76 -3.65 22.28
CA PHE A 112 -18.15 -3.91 20.89
C PHE A 112 -16.96 -3.81 19.94
N LEU A 113 -16.12 -2.77 20.08
CA LEU A 113 -14.92 -2.61 19.25
C LEU A 113 -13.86 -3.67 19.59
N LEU A 114 -13.68 -3.99 20.87
CA LEU A 114 -12.74 -5.04 21.29
C LEU A 114 -13.09 -6.40 20.68
N ARG A 115 -14.36 -6.82 20.74
CA ARG A 115 -14.83 -8.06 20.09
C ARG A 115 -14.72 -8.06 18.57
N ARG A 116 -14.55 -6.90 17.95
CA ARG A 116 -14.37 -6.76 16.50
C ARG A 116 -12.89 -6.88 16.08
N GLY A 117 -11.97 -6.97 17.05
CA GLY A 117 -10.55 -7.17 16.83
C GLY A 117 -9.72 -5.88 16.86
N PHE A 118 -10.27 -4.75 17.30
CA PHE A 118 -9.51 -3.50 17.38
C PHE A 118 -8.59 -3.49 18.61
N SER A 119 -7.36 -2.99 18.43
CA SER A 119 -6.39 -2.84 19.52
C SER A 119 -6.85 -1.83 20.58
N TYR A 120 -6.30 -1.96 21.79
CA TYR A 120 -6.56 -1.02 22.88
C TYR A 120 -6.31 0.45 22.48
N GLU A 121 -5.19 0.70 21.79
CA GLU A 121 -4.78 2.04 21.36
C GLU A 121 -5.76 2.65 20.35
N THR A 122 -6.24 1.84 19.41
CA THR A 122 -7.27 2.23 18.42
C THR A 122 -8.57 2.60 19.13
N ILE A 123 -9.01 1.75 20.07
CA ILE A 123 -10.26 1.97 20.80
C ILE A 123 -10.16 3.24 21.64
N LYS A 124 -9.05 3.44 22.37
CA LYS A 124 -8.80 4.64 23.17
C LYS A 124 -8.92 5.90 22.31
N THR A 125 -8.21 5.92 21.18
CA THR A 125 -8.23 7.05 20.24
C THR A 125 -9.63 7.33 19.68
N VAL A 126 -10.40 6.29 19.35
CA VAL A 126 -11.78 6.43 18.86
C VAL A 126 -12.70 6.95 19.96
N MET A 127 -12.56 6.46 21.20
CA MET A 127 -13.36 6.91 22.33
C MET A 127 -13.08 8.39 22.64
N ASP A 128 -11.82 8.83 22.60
CA ASP A 128 -11.42 10.23 22.78
C ASP A 128 -11.98 11.12 21.69
N LYS A 129 -11.89 10.71 20.41
CA LYS A 129 -12.53 11.42 19.28
C LYS A 129 -14.05 11.49 19.40
N LEU A 130 -14.67 10.56 20.11
CA LEU A 130 -16.12 10.53 20.33
C LEU A 130 -16.56 11.27 21.60
N GLN A 131 -15.65 11.68 22.50
CA GLN A 131 -16.03 12.40 23.73
C GLN A 131 -16.85 13.66 23.44
N GLY A 132 -16.54 14.37 22.34
CA GLY A 132 -17.31 15.54 21.87
C GLY A 132 -18.73 15.25 21.39
N PHE A 133 -19.12 13.99 21.19
CA PHE A 133 -20.50 13.59 20.89
C PHE A 133 -21.33 13.27 22.15
N TYR A 134 -20.69 13.25 23.33
CA TYR A 134 -21.34 12.96 24.62
C TYR A 134 -21.21 14.11 25.63
N SER A 135 -20.60 15.24 25.24
CA SER A 135 -20.54 16.48 26.03
C SER A 135 -21.94 17.04 26.23
#